data_AF-A0A956EE66-F1
#
_entry.id   AF-A0A956EE66-F1
#
_cell.length_a   1.000
_cell.length_b   1.000
_cell.length_c   1.000
_cell.angle_alpha   90.00
_cell.angle_beta   90.00
_cell.angle_gamma   90.00
#
_symmetry.space_group_name_H-M   'P 1'
#
loop_
_entity.id
_entity.type
_entity.pdbx_description
1 polymer ?
#
loop_
_entity_poly.entity_id
_entity_poly.type
_entity_poly.pdbx_seq_one_letter_code
_entity_poly.pdbx_strand_id
1 'polypeptide(L)'
;MGWDPEVADFAMSMDRSHAAHLGRIAIRFESEVRQQKVSASKVARGADLAKRAGAIFNDGLRADPKDYTDASDEAMSKMEPKDYILIALAIAAAGYVVYRLTRRPQRPVQAPPVTTTAAPTRWVLVLVINAGRDGVIDALRSGGVAALEGDQLYQATQALWLGPEAEFRRSNLSEWFSEARAVAEPSEYDVHLVRVELSSDDPGLHRNANPMDRLDAFRRFQSMGFKATVSPRLPSDAYGTTDVYSR
;
A
#
# COMPACT_ATOMS: atom_id res chain seq x y z
N MET A 1 8.16 -8.16 39.78
CA MET A 1 9.25 -8.75 38.99
C MET A 1 10.36 -7.72 38.92
N GLY A 2 11.30 -7.81 39.87
CA GLY A 2 12.52 -7.01 39.89
C GLY A 2 13.56 -7.68 39.00
N TRP A 3 14.32 -6.87 38.27
CA TRP A 3 15.42 -7.36 37.44
C TRP A 3 16.64 -7.60 38.34
N ASP A 4 17.40 -8.65 38.01
CA ASP A 4 18.63 -9.02 38.71
C ASP A 4 19.66 -7.88 38.63
N PRO A 5 20.29 -7.48 39.75
CA PRO A 5 21.27 -6.38 39.77
C PRO A 5 22.57 -6.67 38.98
N GLU A 6 22.81 -7.92 38.55
CA GLU A 6 23.97 -8.25 37.71
C GLU A 6 23.84 -7.79 36.24
N VAL A 7 22.63 -7.53 35.75
CA VAL A 7 22.43 -7.06 34.36
C VAL A 7 22.69 -5.54 34.23
N ALA A 8 22.59 -4.80 35.33
CA ALA A 8 22.82 -3.36 35.36
C ALA A 8 24.32 -3.00 35.32
N ASP A 9 25.19 -3.86 35.86
CA ASP A 9 26.64 -3.59 35.92
C ASP A 9 27.36 -3.83 34.59
N PHE A 10 26.82 -4.66 33.70
CA PHE A 10 27.41 -4.86 32.38
C PHE A 10 27.22 -3.64 31.45
N ALA A 11 26.23 -2.78 31.73
CA ALA A 11 25.93 -1.60 30.93
C ALA A 11 26.76 -0.35 31.31
N MET A 12 27.48 -0.36 32.44
CA MET A 12 28.24 0.80 32.92
C MET A 12 29.77 0.71 32.79
N SER A 13 30.29 -0.39 32.24
CA SER A 13 31.73 -0.58 32.00
C SER A 13 32.10 -0.43 30.51
N MET A 14 31.54 0.56 29.82
CA MET A 14 32.01 0.91 28.47
C MET A 14 32.95 2.13 28.57
N ASP A 15 34.24 1.82 28.66
CA ASP A 15 35.32 2.78 28.80
C ASP A 15 35.29 3.84 27.69
N ARG A 16 35.55 5.11 28.05
CA ARG A 16 35.51 6.28 27.14
C ARG A 16 36.47 6.14 25.95
N SER A 17 37.45 5.24 26.05
CA SER A 17 38.38 4.89 24.98
C SER A 17 37.70 4.15 23.81
N HIS A 18 36.69 3.29 24.07
CA HIS A 18 35.99 2.54 23.03
C HIS A 18 34.97 3.40 22.25
N ALA A 19 34.30 4.34 22.92
CA ALA A 19 33.41 5.30 22.26
C ALA A 19 34.18 6.22 21.30
N ALA A 20 35.40 6.62 21.67
CA ALA A 20 36.27 7.45 20.82
C ALA A 20 36.79 6.68 19.59
N HIS A 21 37.01 5.37 19.69
CA HIS A 21 37.44 4.56 18.55
C HIS A 21 36.31 4.32 17.54
N LEU A 22 35.08 4.08 18.02
CA LEU A 22 33.90 3.95 17.16
C LEU A 22 33.53 5.28 16.48
N GLY A 23 33.73 6.41 17.17
CA GLY A 23 33.54 7.75 16.58
C GLY A 23 34.48 8.03 15.39
N ARG A 24 35.73 7.54 15.41
CA ARG A 24 36.67 7.70 14.28
C ARG A 24 36.31 6.84 13.07
N ILE A 25 35.69 5.68 13.28
CA ILE A 25 35.23 4.80 12.19
C ILE A 25 34.01 5.42 11.49
N ALA A 26 33.09 6.04 12.25
CA ALA A 26 31.93 6.70 11.70
C ALA A 26 32.29 7.93 10.81
N ILE A 27 33.26 8.73 11.23
CA ILE A 27 33.70 9.94 10.49
C ILE A 27 34.46 9.56 9.20
N ARG A 28 35.20 8.43 9.19
CA ARG A 28 35.89 7.96 7.98
C ARG A 28 34.91 7.47 6.92
N PHE A 29 33.82 6.82 7.32
CA PHE A 29 32.78 6.30 6.43
C PHE A 29 31.97 7.44 5.75
N GLU A 30 31.66 8.52 6.46
CA GLU A 30 31.01 9.69 5.84
C GLU A 30 31.89 10.42 4.81
N SER A 31 33.21 10.39 4.99
CA SER A 31 34.16 11.02 4.05
C SER A 31 34.31 10.24 2.73
N GLU A 32 34.26 8.91 2.78
CA GLU A 32 34.33 8.05 1.58
C GLU A 32 33.02 8.07 0.78
N VAL A 33 31.88 8.15 1.47
CA VAL A 33 30.55 8.26 0.82
C VAL A 33 30.36 9.63 0.15
N ARG A 34 30.97 10.71 0.67
CA ARG A 34 30.96 12.02 0.01
C ARG A 34 31.89 12.09 -1.21
N GLN A 35 33.05 11.41 -1.20
CA GLN A 35 33.92 11.37 -2.39
C GLN A 35 33.34 10.51 -3.52
N GLN A 36 32.54 9.48 -3.22
CA GLN A 36 31.83 8.71 -4.27
C GLN A 36 30.64 9.45 -4.90
N LYS A 37 30.20 10.59 -4.34
CA LYS A 37 29.08 11.38 -4.88
C LYS A 37 29.46 12.32 -6.02
N VAL A 38 30.75 12.41 -6.39
CA VAL A 38 31.24 13.15 -7.55
C VAL A 38 31.91 12.19 -8.53
N SER A 39 31.13 11.28 -9.11
CA SER A 39 31.47 10.58 -10.35
C SER A 39 30.20 9.98 -10.94
N ALA A 40 29.58 10.75 -11.83
CA ALA A 40 28.51 10.29 -12.69
C ALA A 40 29.05 9.20 -13.63
N SER A 41 28.72 7.93 -13.34
CA SER A 41 28.54 6.81 -14.29
C SER A 41 28.57 5.48 -13.55
N LYS A 42 27.42 4.95 -13.12
CA LYS A 42 27.24 3.52 -12.78
C LYS A 42 25.79 3.11 -12.53
N VAL A 43 24.93 3.34 -13.52
CA VAL A 43 23.59 2.69 -13.55
C VAL A 43 23.69 1.20 -13.93
N ALA A 44 24.83 0.74 -14.45
CA ALA A 44 25.03 -0.66 -14.85
C ALA A 44 25.37 -1.64 -13.69
N ARG A 45 25.82 -1.18 -12.51
CA ARG A 45 26.24 -2.09 -11.42
C ARG A 45 25.13 -2.45 -10.42
N GLY A 46 24.07 -1.65 -10.31
CA GLY A 46 22.94 -1.94 -9.41
C GLY A 46 22.08 -3.10 -9.91
N ALA A 47 21.87 -3.18 -11.22
CA ALA A 47 21.12 -4.27 -11.85
C ALA A 47 21.83 -5.62 -11.70
N ASP A 48 23.16 -5.64 -11.78
CA ASP A 48 23.94 -6.87 -11.69
C ASP A 48 24.00 -7.44 -10.26
N LEU A 49 23.95 -6.56 -9.25
CA LEU A 49 23.90 -6.95 -7.84
C LEU A 49 22.50 -7.45 -7.42
N ALA A 50 21.43 -6.82 -7.91
CA ALA A 50 20.06 -7.29 -7.72
C ALA A 50 19.82 -8.64 -8.44
N LYS A 51 20.39 -8.82 -9.64
CA LYS A 51 20.29 -10.07 -10.40
C LYS A 51 21.08 -11.22 -9.75
N ARG A 52 22.27 -10.94 -9.20
CA ARG A 52 23.03 -11.93 -8.41
C ARG A 52 22.36 -12.26 -7.07
N ALA A 53 21.80 -11.27 -6.37
CA ALA A 53 21.07 -11.51 -5.12
C ALA A 53 19.79 -12.32 -5.35
N GLY A 54 19.05 -12.04 -6.44
CA GLY A 54 17.88 -12.82 -6.83
C GLY A 54 18.21 -14.26 -7.24
N ALA A 55 19.35 -14.49 -7.90
CA ALA A 55 19.80 -15.84 -8.25
C ALA A 55 20.14 -16.68 -7.02
N ILE A 56 20.82 -16.10 -6.02
CA ILE A 56 21.15 -16.78 -4.75
C ILE A 56 19.88 -17.10 -3.95
N PHE A 57 18.89 -16.20 -3.95
CA PHE A 57 17.60 -16.44 -3.27
C PHE A 57 16.75 -17.52 -3.97
N ASN A 58 16.82 -17.61 -5.30
CA ASN A 58 16.02 -18.57 -6.07
C ASN A 58 16.59 -20.00 -6.02
N ASP A 59 17.92 -20.15 -5.93
CA ASP A 59 18.55 -21.46 -5.71
C ASP A 59 18.32 -21.98 -4.29
N GLY A 60 18.26 -21.11 -3.28
CA GLY A 60 17.92 -21.50 -1.90
C GLY A 60 16.48 -22.01 -1.74
N LEU A 61 15.54 -21.57 -2.57
CA LEU A 61 14.14 -22.01 -2.50
C LEU A 61 13.87 -23.37 -3.17
N ARG A 62 14.88 -23.99 -3.79
CA ARG A 62 14.78 -25.30 -4.46
C ARG A 62 15.39 -26.46 -3.67
N ALA A 63 16.08 -26.19 -2.56
CA ALA A 63 16.57 -27.25 -1.70
C ALA A 63 15.41 -27.92 -0.96
N ASP A 64 15.44 -29.24 -0.83
CA ASP A 64 14.45 -29.99 -0.08
C ASP A 64 14.48 -29.48 1.38
N PRO A 65 13.33 -29.17 2.02
CA PRO A 65 13.31 -28.67 3.39
C PRO A 65 14.05 -29.58 4.40
N LYS A 66 14.26 -30.86 4.08
CA LYS A 66 15.09 -31.78 4.87
C LYS A 66 16.59 -31.50 4.78
N ASP A 67 17.10 -31.05 3.63
CA ASP A 67 18.51 -30.70 3.47
C ASP A 67 18.88 -29.43 4.25
N TYR A 68 17.89 -28.55 4.48
CA TYR A 68 18.06 -27.34 5.30
C TYR A 68 18.19 -27.65 6.78
N THR A 69 17.43 -28.62 7.30
CA THR A 69 17.45 -28.96 8.74
C THR A 69 18.74 -29.67 9.13
N ASP A 70 19.23 -30.57 8.29
CA ASP A 70 20.47 -31.32 8.58
C ASP A 70 21.71 -30.42 8.50
N ALA A 71 21.76 -29.52 7.51
CA ALA A 71 22.84 -28.53 7.40
C ALA A 71 22.78 -27.45 8.48
N SER A 72 21.59 -27.04 8.93
CA SER A 72 21.45 -26.10 10.03
C SER A 72 21.85 -26.70 11.37
N ASP A 73 21.49 -27.96 11.62
CA ASP A 73 21.82 -28.65 12.88
C ASP A 73 23.33 -28.92 12.99
N GLU A 74 23.99 -29.28 11.88
CA GLU A 74 25.45 -29.45 11.87
C GLU A 74 26.20 -28.12 12.05
N ALA A 75 25.71 -27.04 11.42
CA ALA A 75 26.29 -25.70 11.58
C ALA A 75 26.05 -25.14 12.99
N MET A 76 24.87 -25.38 13.57
CA MET A 76 24.52 -24.94 14.93
C MET A 76 25.28 -25.74 16.01
N SER A 77 25.58 -27.03 15.78
CA SER A 77 26.38 -27.84 16.72
C SER A 77 27.83 -27.37 16.87
N LYS A 78 28.35 -26.56 15.94
CA LYS A 78 29.75 -26.10 15.92
C LYS A 78 29.91 -24.61 16.25
N MET A 79 28.81 -23.86 16.41
CA MET A 79 28.86 -22.44 16.70
C MET A 79 29.07 -22.17 18.19
N GLU A 80 30.00 -21.28 18.50
CA GLU A 80 30.15 -20.82 19.88
C GLU A 80 29.00 -19.86 20.23
N PRO A 81 28.60 -19.76 21.52
CA PRO A 81 27.56 -18.83 21.96
C PRO A 81 27.75 -17.37 21.50
N LYS A 82 28.99 -16.95 21.24
CA LYS A 82 29.35 -15.61 20.76
C LYS A 82 28.92 -15.37 19.31
N ASP A 83 28.89 -16.41 18.48
CA ASP A 83 28.51 -16.30 17.07
C ASP A 83 27.01 -16.02 16.92
N TYR A 84 26.18 -16.61 17.78
CA TYR A 84 24.75 -16.32 17.86
C TYR A 84 24.47 -14.86 18.18
N ILE A 85 25.24 -14.28 19.11
CA ILE A 85 25.10 -12.87 19.49
C ILE A 85 25.45 -11.96 18.31
N LEU A 86 26.51 -12.27 17.56
CA LEU A 86 26.91 -11.50 16.39
C LEU A 86 25.86 -11.56 15.27
N ILE A 87 25.29 -12.74 15.00
CA ILE A 87 24.23 -12.91 14.00
C ILE A 87 22.96 -12.15 14.40
N ALA A 88 22.54 -12.27 15.67
CA ALA A 88 21.37 -11.55 16.18
C ALA A 88 21.56 -10.02 16.09
N LEU A 89 22.76 -9.52 16.41
CA LEU A 89 23.08 -8.09 16.29
C LEU A 89 23.04 -7.61 14.84
N ALA A 90 23.54 -8.41 13.89
CA ALA A 90 23.51 -8.10 12.48
C ALA A 90 22.08 -8.01 11.93
N ILE A 91 21.20 -8.94 12.33
CA ILE A 91 19.77 -8.93 11.97
C ILE A 91 19.08 -7.69 12.56
N ALA A 92 19.32 -7.39 13.84
CA ALA A 92 18.75 -6.21 14.49
C ALA A 92 19.20 -4.90 13.83
N ALA A 93 20.49 -4.79 13.46
CA ALA A 93 21.02 -3.64 12.75
C ALA A 93 20.39 -3.47 11.36
N ALA A 94 20.23 -4.55 10.60
CA ALA A 94 19.56 -4.52 9.30
C ALA A 94 18.09 -4.08 9.44
N GLY A 95 17.37 -4.64 10.41
CA GLY A 95 15.99 -4.24 10.73
C GLY A 95 15.88 -2.76 11.13
N TYR A 96 16.82 -2.27 11.94
CA TYR A 96 16.88 -0.87 12.35
C TYR A 96 17.13 0.09 11.18
N VAL A 97 17.98 -0.28 10.23
CA VAL A 97 18.22 0.53 9.02
C VAL A 97 16.96 0.62 8.16
N VAL A 98 16.25 -0.48 7.93
CA VAL A 98 14.97 -0.50 7.20
C VAL A 98 13.91 0.33 7.93
N TYR A 99 13.82 0.19 9.25
CA TYR A 99 12.92 0.98 10.09
C TYR A 99 13.22 2.49 10.01
N ARG A 100 14.49 2.88 10.01
CA ARG A 100 14.90 4.29 9.89
C ARG A 100 14.58 4.86 8.51
N LEU A 101 14.73 4.06 7.45
CA LEU A 101 14.44 4.49 6.07
C LEU A 101 12.92 4.62 5.82
N THR A 102 12.10 3.86 6.53
CA THR A 102 10.63 3.90 6.41
C THR A 102 9.98 4.95 7.31
N ARG A 103 10.64 5.37 8.41
CA ARG A 103 10.19 6.51 9.21
C ARG A 103 10.42 7.83 8.47
N ARG A 104 9.39 8.32 7.80
CA ARG A 104 9.32 9.74 7.42
C ARG A 104 9.42 10.60 8.69
N PRO A 105 10.25 11.65 8.72
CA PRO A 105 10.28 12.58 9.85
C PRO A 105 8.90 13.20 10.02
N GLN A 106 8.31 13.06 11.20
CA GLN A 106 7.15 13.85 11.58
C GLN A 106 7.57 15.33 11.47
N ARG A 107 6.86 16.09 10.64
CA ARG A 107 7.06 17.54 10.53
C ARG A 107 6.95 18.16 11.93
N PRO A 108 7.77 19.16 12.24
CA PRO A 108 7.62 19.93 13.46
C PRO A 108 6.19 20.46 13.55
N VAL A 109 5.60 20.28 14.73
CA VAL A 109 4.26 20.77 15.11
C VAL A 109 4.18 22.25 14.77
N GLN A 110 3.47 22.58 13.69
CA GLN A 110 3.08 23.96 13.40
C GLN A 110 2.05 24.40 14.44
N ALA A 111 2.18 25.65 14.87
CA ALA A 111 1.24 26.37 15.73
C ALA A 111 -0.22 26.14 15.31
N PRO A 112 -1.19 26.21 16.25
CA PRO A 112 -2.58 25.88 15.98
C PRO A 112 -3.08 26.69 14.77
N PRO A 113 -3.53 26.04 13.69
CA PRO A 113 -4.07 26.76 12.56
C PRO A 113 -5.35 27.45 13.03
N VAL A 114 -5.45 28.73 12.69
CA VAL A 114 -6.68 29.51 12.69
C VAL A 114 -7.80 28.62 12.18
N THR A 115 -8.87 28.50 12.96
CA THR A 115 -10.07 27.70 12.70
C THR A 115 -10.67 28.09 11.35
N THR A 116 -10.10 27.53 10.29
CA THR A 116 -10.70 27.51 8.97
C THR A 116 -11.76 26.45 9.11
N THR A 117 -13.03 26.86 9.15
CA THR A 117 -14.17 25.96 9.07
C THR A 117 -13.91 24.97 7.95
N ALA A 118 -13.51 23.74 8.32
CA ALA A 118 -13.19 22.71 7.35
C ALA A 118 -14.47 22.45 6.56
N ALA A 119 -14.42 22.72 5.24
CA ALA A 119 -15.53 22.36 4.37
C ALA A 119 -15.88 20.88 4.59
N PRO A 120 -17.17 20.50 4.64
CA PRO A 120 -17.56 19.11 4.86
C PRO A 120 -16.86 18.24 3.81
N THR A 121 -16.08 17.28 4.27
CA THR A 121 -15.32 16.38 3.38
C THR A 121 -16.31 15.48 2.67
N ARG A 122 -16.52 15.72 1.38
CA ARG A 122 -17.35 14.87 0.53
C ARG A 122 -16.57 13.63 0.13
N TRP A 123 -17.26 12.50 0.16
CA TRP A 123 -16.74 11.21 -0.24
C TRP A 123 -17.30 10.84 -1.62
N VAL A 124 -16.53 10.09 -2.39
CA VAL A 124 -16.91 9.67 -3.73
C VAL A 124 -16.73 8.15 -3.81
N LEU A 125 -17.80 7.47 -4.22
CA LEU A 125 -17.79 6.06 -4.60
C LEU A 125 -17.82 5.98 -6.12
N VAL A 126 -16.93 5.18 -6.70
CA VAL A 126 -16.96 4.83 -8.11
C VAL A 126 -17.19 3.34 -8.23
N LEU A 127 -18.22 2.94 -8.98
CA LEU A 127 -18.55 1.56 -9.27
C LEU A 127 -18.21 1.25 -10.73
N VAL A 128 -17.58 0.12 -10.98
CA VAL A 128 -17.33 -0.43 -12.32
C VAL A 128 -18.41 -1.45 -12.62
N ILE A 129 -19.24 -1.19 -13.64
CA ILE A 129 -20.35 -2.07 -14.03
C ILE A 129 -20.17 -2.44 -15.50
N ASN A 130 -20.30 -3.72 -15.82
CA ASN A 130 -20.22 -4.19 -17.21
C ASN A 130 -21.35 -3.62 -18.06
N ALA A 131 -21.03 -3.23 -19.30
CA ALA A 131 -21.97 -2.62 -20.23
C ALA A 131 -23.11 -3.56 -20.64
N GLY A 132 -22.93 -4.89 -20.59
CA GLY A 132 -24.00 -5.87 -20.80
C GLY A 132 -25.07 -5.89 -19.69
N ARG A 133 -24.98 -5.02 -18.68
CA ARG A 133 -26.00 -4.81 -17.64
C ARG A 133 -26.88 -3.58 -17.96
N ASP A 134 -27.36 -3.46 -19.20
CA ASP A 134 -28.12 -2.28 -19.68
C ASP A 134 -29.25 -1.86 -18.74
N GLY A 135 -30.04 -2.81 -18.23
CA GLY A 135 -31.13 -2.51 -17.29
C GLY A 135 -30.68 -1.89 -15.96
N VAL A 136 -29.48 -2.24 -15.47
CA VAL A 136 -28.88 -1.62 -14.27
C VAL A 136 -28.39 -0.21 -14.61
N ILE A 137 -27.74 -0.04 -15.76
CA ILE A 137 -27.21 1.24 -16.21
C ILE A 137 -28.33 2.26 -16.44
N ASP A 138 -29.41 1.85 -17.10
CA ASP A 138 -30.54 2.72 -17.39
C ASP A 138 -31.33 3.11 -16.12
N ALA A 139 -31.45 2.19 -15.16
CA ALA A 139 -31.99 2.50 -13.83
C ALA A 139 -31.12 3.54 -13.11
N LEU A 140 -29.79 3.39 -13.15
CA LEU A 140 -28.86 4.34 -12.54
C LEU A 140 -28.90 5.73 -13.21
N ARG A 141 -29.07 5.79 -14.53
CA ARG A 141 -29.22 7.06 -15.27
C ARG A 141 -30.52 7.78 -14.94
N SER A 142 -31.62 7.04 -14.80
CA SER A 142 -32.97 7.61 -14.67
C SER A 142 -33.36 7.92 -13.21
N GLY A 143 -33.00 7.05 -12.27
CA GLY A 143 -33.40 7.18 -10.86
C GLY A 143 -32.26 7.10 -9.85
N GLY A 144 -31.00 7.09 -10.32
CA GLY A 144 -29.84 6.99 -9.45
C GLY A 144 -29.79 5.66 -8.71
N VAL A 145 -29.15 5.64 -7.55
CA VAL A 145 -28.92 4.39 -6.82
C VAL A 145 -30.20 3.85 -6.16
N ALA A 146 -31.15 4.71 -5.83
CA ALA A 146 -32.43 4.30 -5.26
C ALA A 146 -33.32 3.52 -6.24
N ALA A 147 -33.03 3.57 -7.54
CA ALA A 147 -33.77 2.83 -8.57
C ALA A 147 -33.48 1.33 -8.58
N LEU A 148 -32.49 0.87 -7.80
CA LEU A 148 -32.05 -0.51 -7.77
C LEU A 148 -32.03 -1.04 -6.34
N GLU A 149 -32.34 -2.32 -6.20
CA GLU A 149 -32.09 -3.04 -4.96
C GLU A 149 -30.58 -3.10 -4.67
N GLY A 150 -30.19 -2.93 -3.41
CA GLY A 150 -28.78 -2.96 -3.00
C GLY A 150 -28.05 -4.23 -3.46
N ASP A 151 -28.73 -5.38 -3.39
CA ASP A 151 -28.21 -6.67 -3.83
C ASP A 151 -27.96 -6.71 -5.35
N GLN A 152 -28.86 -6.11 -6.14
CA GLN A 152 -28.72 -6.03 -7.59
C GLN A 152 -27.52 -5.16 -7.99
N LEU A 153 -27.33 -4.03 -7.32
CA LEU A 153 -26.20 -3.15 -7.55
C LEU A 153 -24.88 -3.81 -7.12
N TYR A 154 -24.87 -4.52 -5.99
CA TYR A 154 -23.72 -5.29 -5.52
C TYR A 154 -23.34 -6.40 -6.52
N GLN A 155 -24.32 -7.09 -7.11
CA GLN A 155 -24.08 -8.13 -8.11
C GLN A 155 -23.61 -7.60 -9.47
N ALA A 156 -24.03 -6.40 -9.84
CA ALA A 156 -23.62 -5.76 -11.08
C ALA A 156 -22.21 -5.13 -11.00
N THR A 157 -21.76 -4.78 -9.79
CA THR A 157 -20.46 -4.14 -9.55
C THR A 157 -19.33 -5.16 -9.67
N GLN A 158 -18.38 -4.93 -10.57
CA GLN A 158 -17.18 -5.75 -10.75
C GLN A 158 -16.04 -5.29 -9.84
N ALA A 159 -15.84 -3.98 -9.79
CA ALA A 159 -14.83 -3.33 -8.98
C ALA A 159 -15.36 -2.01 -8.44
N LEU A 160 -14.75 -1.51 -7.38
CA LEU A 160 -15.12 -0.22 -6.81
C LEU A 160 -13.90 0.55 -6.31
N TRP A 161 -14.09 1.86 -6.16
CA TRP A 161 -13.14 2.77 -5.54
C TRP A 161 -13.90 3.71 -4.60
N LEU A 162 -13.32 3.98 -3.44
CA LEU A 162 -13.88 4.88 -2.44
C LEU A 162 -12.77 5.81 -1.96
N GLY A 163 -13.05 7.10 -1.90
CA GLY A 163 -12.14 8.07 -1.31
C GLY A 163 -12.73 9.47 -1.23
N PRO A 164 -12.00 10.42 -0.60
CA PRO A 164 -12.37 11.82 -0.59
C PRO A 164 -12.48 12.39 -2.01
N GLU A 165 -13.39 13.35 -2.22
CA GLU A 165 -13.56 14.00 -3.53
C GLU A 165 -12.26 14.64 -4.04
N ALA A 166 -11.42 15.15 -3.13
CA ALA A 166 -10.12 15.71 -3.48
C ALA A 166 -9.14 14.66 -4.07
N GLU A 167 -9.24 13.40 -3.63
CA GLU A 167 -8.44 12.31 -4.19
C GLU A 167 -9.01 11.86 -5.53
N PHE A 168 -10.34 11.76 -5.65
CA PHE A 168 -11.01 11.46 -6.92
C PHE A 168 -10.58 12.43 -8.03
N ARG A 169 -10.60 13.74 -7.76
CA ARG A 169 -10.22 14.78 -8.74
C ARG A 169 -8.75 14.75 -9.14
N ARG A 170 -7.88 14.15 -8.32
CA ARG A 170 -6.44 13.98 -8.63
C ARG A 170 -6.15 12.63 -9.29
N SER A 171 -7.11 11.70 -9.23
CA SER A 171 -7.00 10.39 -9.84
C SER A 171 -7.34 10.44 -11.32
N ASN A 172 -6.85 9.46 -12.07
CA ASN A 172 -7.22 9.32 -13.48
C ASN A 172 -8.71 8.94 -13.66
N LEU A 173 -9.42 8.53 -12.59
CA LEU A 173 -10.84 8.16 -12.65
C LEU A 173 -11.74 9.29 -13.13
N SER A 174 -11.42 10.55 -12.78
CA SER A 174 -12.27 11.67 -13.20
C SER A 174 -12.24 11.92 -14.70
N GLU A 175 -11.15 11.61 -15.38
CA GLU A 175 -11.03 11.82 -16.83
C GLU A 175 -11.93 10.88 -17.64
N TRP A 176 -12.21 9.69 -17.10
CA TRP A 176 -13.02 8.67 -17.74
C TRP A 176 -14.52 9.01 -17.80
N PHE A 177 -14.96 10.07 -17.12
CA PHE A 177 -16.32 10.60 -17.25
C PHE A 177 -16.48 11.55 -18.45
N SER A 178 -15.42 11.79 -19.23
CA SER A 178 -15.49 12.60 -20.45
C SER A 178 -15.99 11.80 -21.65
N GLU A 179 -16.93 12.36 -22.41
CA GLU A 179 -17.42 11.80 -23.69
C GLU A 179 -16.31 11.53 -24.72
N ALA A 180 -15.19 12.25 -24.63
CA ALA A 180 -14.03 12.03 -25.51
C ALA A 180 -13.36 10.66 -25.33
N ARG A 181 -13.67 9.94 -24.25
CA ARG A 181 -13.14 8.60 -23.94
C ARG A 181 -14.14 7.49 -24.31
N ALA A 182 -15.31 7.82 -24.84
CA ALA A 182 -16.31 6.85 -25.23
C ALA A 182 -15.76 5.90 -26.30
N VAL A 183 -16.10 4.61 -26.21
CA VAL A 183 -15.78 3.64 -27.26
C VAL A 183 -16.55 3.96 -28.54
N ALA A 184 -15.87 3.87 -29.68
CA ALA A 184 -16.50 4.00 -30.99
C ALA A 184 -17.23 2.71 -31.41
N GLU A 185 -16.67 1.56 -31.06
CA GLU A 185 -17.21 0.23 -31.39
C GLU A 185 -17.62 -0.50 -30.10
N PRO A 186 -18.92 -0.83 -29.92
CA PRO A 186 -19.40 -1.51 -28.74
C PRO A 186 -18.88 -2.95 -28.63
N SER A 187 -18.35 -3.33 -27.46
CA SER A 187 -17.91 -4.67 -27.10
C SER A 187 -18.61 -5.17 -25.83
N GLU A 188 -18.91 -6.45 -25.74
CA GLU A 188 -19.54 -7.07 -24.54
C GLU A 188 -18.72 -6.89 -23.25
N TYR A 189 -17.41 -6.69 -23.39
CA TYR A 189 -16.50 -6.52 -22.27
C TYR A 189 -16.41 -5.08 -21.76
N ASP A 190 -17.03 -4.13 -22.49
CA ASP A 190 -17.03 -2.73 -22.10
C ASP A 190 -17.67 -2.53 -20.73
N VAL A 191 -17.37 -1.37 -20.13
CA VAL A 191 -17.85 -1.01 -18.81
C VAL A 191 -18.39 0.42 -18.77
N HIS A 192 -19.16 0.69 -17.73
CA HIS A 192 -19.49 2.03 -17.27
C HIS A 192 -18.90 2.26 -15.89
N LEU A 193 -18.38 3.46 -15.67
CA LEU A 193 -18.06 3.97 -14.35
C LEU A 193 -19.28 4.74 -13.82
N VAL A 194 -19.67 4.41 -12.60
CA VAL A 194 -20.79 5.08 -11.94
C VAL A 194 -20.25 5.80 -10.72
N ARG A 195 -20.23 7.12 -10.78
CA ARG A 195 -19.85 7.99 -9.66
C ARG A 195 -21.06 8.26 -8.79
N VAL A 196 -20.90 8.10 -7.48
CA VAL A 196 -21.89 8.45 -6.48
C VAL A 196 -21.22 9.33 -5.42
N GLU A 197 -21.85 10.45 -5.08
CA GLU A 197 -21.38 11.36 -4.03
C GLU A 197 -21.96 10.99 -2.68
N LEU A 198 -21.09 10.84 -1.68
CA LEU A 198 -21.42 10.40 -0.34
C LEU A 198 -21.18 11.51 0.67
N SER A 199 -22.08 11.58 1.64
CA SER A 199 -21.99 12.52 2.76
C SER A 199 -20.96 12.08 3.81
N SER A 200 -20.62 10.79 3.86
CA SER A 200 -19.68 10.22 4.82
C SER A 200 -18.93 9.05 4.24
N ASP A 201 -17.85 8.69 4.92
CA ASP A 201 -17.19 7.40 4.73
C ASP A 201 -18.10 6.25 5.18
N ASP A 202 -18.04 5.09 4.50
CA ASP A 202 -18.69 3.85 4.92
C ASP A 202 -17.64 2.72 4.94
N PRO A 203 -17.27 2.19 6.13
CA PRO A 203 -16.28 1.13 6.26
C PRO A 203 -16.60 -0.15 5.46
N GLY A 204 -17.88 -0.45 5.22
CA GLY A 204 -18.28 -1.63 4.43
C GLY A 204 -17.94 -1.49 2.95
N LEU A 205 -17.66 -0.27 2.49
CA LEU A 205 -17.22 0.01 1.13
C LEU A 205 -15.70 0.09 0.99
N HIS A 206 -14.91 -0.18 2.04
CA HIS A 206 -13.43 -0.11 1.96
C HIS A 206 -12.83 -1.34 1.30
N ARG A 207 -11.61 -1.23 0.76
CA ARG A 207 -10.87 -2.31 0.08
C ARG A 207 -10.80 -3.61 0.88
N ASN A 208 -10.62 -3.51 2.18
CA ASN A 208 -10.48 -4.62 3.12
C ASN A 208 -11.78 -5.01 3.84
N ALA A 209 -12.93 -4.42 3.46
CA ALA A 209 -14.23 -4.82 3.99
C ALA A 209 -14.52 -6.28 3.66
N ASN A 210 -15.12 -7.01 4.61
CA ASN A 210 -15.56 -8.37 4.34
C ASN A 210 -16.79 -8.36 3.41
N PRO A 211 -17.07 -9.47 2.68
CA PRO A 211 -18.17 -9.50 1.71
C PRO A 211 -19.56 -9.23 2.30
N MET A 212 -19.80 -9.63 3.55
CA MET A 212 -21.09 -9.41 4.23
C MET A 212 -21.27 -7.93 4.59
N ASP A 213 -20.25 -7.30 5.19
CA ASP A 213 -20.27 -5.87 5.51
C ASP A 213 -20.47 -5.03 4.24
N ARG A 214 -19.85 -5.46 3.13
CA ARG A 214 -19.99 -4.81 1.84
C ARG A 214 -21.40 -4.94 1.30
N LEU A 215 -21.98 -6.14 1.28
CA LEU A 215 -23.37 -6.33 0.88
C LEU A 215 -24.32 -5.45 1.72
N ASP A 216 -24.13 -5.42 3.03
CA ASP A 216 -24.94 -4.59 3.92
C ASP A 216 -24.75 -3.09 3.65
N ALA A 217 -23.54 -2.66 3.27
CA ALA A 217 -23.30 -1.28 2.83
C ALA A 217 -24.09 -0.94 1.56
N PHE A 218 -24.09 -1.82 0.55
CA PHE A 218 -24.90 -1.63 -0.66
C PHE A 218 -26.41 -1.56 -0.37
N ARG A 219 -26.91 -2.35 0.58
CA ARG A 219 -28.32 -2.28 1.03
C ARG A 219 -28.67 -0.95 1.69
N ARG A 220 -27.81 -0.46 2.59
CA ARG A 220 -27.98 0.88 3.20
C ARG A 220 -27.96 1.97 2.13
N PHE A 221 -27.12 1.80 1.13
CA PHE A 221 -26.90 2.77 0.05
C PHE A 221 -28.15 3.09 -0.76
N GLN A 222 -28.97 2.08 -1.04
CA GLN A 222 -30.26 2.25 -1.72
C GLN A 222 -31.18 3.23 -0.96
N SER A 223 -31.24 3.10 0.36
CA SER A 223 -32.14 3.90 1.20
C SER A 223 -31.77 5.39 1.30
N MET A 224 -30.55 5.75 0.89
CA MET A 224 -30.02 7.12 1.03
C MET A 224 -30.29 8.03 -0.18
N GLY A 225 -30.83 7.49 -1.28
CA GLY A 225 -31.29 8.32 -2.41
C GLY A 225 -30.18 9.07 -3.15
N PHE A 226 -28.94 8.56 -3.13
CA PHE A 226 -27.82 9.25 -3.76
C PHE A 226 -27.97 9.34 -5.27
N LYS A 227 -27.64 10.52 -5.82
CA LYS A 227 -27.54 10.72 -7.26
C LYS A 227 -26.31 10.02 -7.81
N ALA A 228 -26.50 9.31 -8.91
CA ALA A 228 -25.42 8.68 -9.66
C ALA A 228 -25.13 9.47 -10.93
N THR A 229 -23.85 9.57 -11.30
CA THR A 229 -23.41 10.02 -12.62
C THR A 229 -22.77 8.83 -13.32
N VAL A 230 -23.31 8.46 -14.47
CA VAL A 230 -22.83 7.33 -15.26
C VAL A 230 -21.94 7.87 -16.37
N SER A 231 -20.73 7.32 -16.52
CA SER A 231 -19.82 7.64 -17.61
C SER A 231 -20.39 7.16 -18.97
N PRO A 232 -19.83 7.64 -20.10
CA PRO A 232 -20.02 6.94 -21.37
C PRO A 232 -19.56 5.48 -21.27
N ARG A 233 -19.83 4.71 -22.33
CA ARG A 233 -19.33 3.34 -22.46
C ARG A 233 -17.83 3.39 -22.67
N LEU A 234 -17.08 2.65 -21.86
CA LEU A 234 -15.62 2.67 -21.81
C LEU A 234 -15.06 1.28 -22.12
N PRO A 235 -13.84 1.20 -22.68
CA PRO A 235 -13.18 -0.06 -22.86
C PRO A 235 -12.85 -0.71 -21.50
N SER A 236 -12.73 -2.03 -21.46
CA SER A 236 -12.49 -2.78 -20.22
C SER A 236 -11.16 -2.44 -19.53
N ASP A 237 -10.19 -1.87 -20.24
CA ASP A 237 -8.91 -1.44 -19.70
C ASP A 237 -8.97 -0.06 -19.01
N ALA A 238 -10.05 0.69 -19.16
CA ALA A 238 -10.22 2.03 -18.61
C ALA A 238 -10.01 2.08 -17.08
N TYR A 239 -10.36 1.01 -16.38
CA TYR A 239 -10.17 0.92 -14.93
C TYR A 239 -8.94 0.10 -14.52
N GLY A 240 -8.29 -0.62 -15.45
CA GLY A 240 -7.10 -1.45 -15.18
C GLY A 240 -5.87 -0.65 -14.73
N THR A 241 -5.87 0.66 -14.97
CA THR A 241 -4.80 1.60 -14.57
C THR A 241 -5.17 2.47 -13.36
N THR A 242 -6.29 2.18 -12.70
CA THR A 242 -6.83 2.97 -11.59
C THR A 242 -6.84 2.17 -10.29
N ASP A 243 -6.82 2.84 -9.14
CA ASP A 243 -6.78 2.22 -7.79
C ASP A 243 -8.09 1.49 -7.39
N VAL A 244 -8.96 1.18 -8.35
CA VAL A 244 -10.15 0.36 -8.12
C VAL A 244 -9.73 -1.04 -7.64
N TYR A 245 -10.57 -1.65 -6.83
CA TYR A 245 -10.34 -2.98 -6.29
C TYR A 245 -11.56 -3.86 -6.49
N SER A 246 -11.32 -5.17 -6.55
CA SER A 246 -12.39 -6.16 -6.66
C SER A 246 -13.41 -5.97 -5.54
N ARG A 247 -14.68 -6.18 -5.91
CA ARG A 247 -15.76 -6.32 -4.93
C ARG A 247 -15.50 -7.46 -3.94
#